data_AF-A0A9X5YU21-F1
#
_entry.id   AF-A0A9X5YU21-F1
#
_cell.length_a   1.000
_cell.length_b   1.000
_cell.length_c   1.000
_cell.angle_alpha   90.00
_cell.angle_beta   90.00
_cell.angle_gamma   90.00
#
_symmetry.space_group_name_H-M   'P 1'
#
loop_
_entity.id
_entity.type
_entity.pdbx_description
1 polymer ?
#
loop_
_entity_poly.entity_id
_entity_poly.type
_entity_poly.pdbx_seq_one_letter_code
_entity_poly.pdbx_strand_id
1 'polypeptide(L)'
;MEFSWPEFARNETINGERSWTAAFDSYDQYRELCYYLVKIFDGDRPVGEVRAEVGTEFAGDDWTTPAFESELRERIAQVAAARLEL
;
A
#
# COMPACT_ATOMS: atom_id res chain seq x y z
N MET A 1 15.99 -1.62 -17.37
CA MET A 1 15.06 -2.40 -16.52
C MET A 1 13.84 -1.52 -16.35
N GLU A 2 12.67 -1.98 -16.75
CA GLU A 2 11.43 -1.22 -16.55
C GLU A 2 11.10 -1.26 -15.06
N PHE A 3 10.85 -0.11 -14.46
CA PHE A 3 10.41 -0.03 -13.07
C PHE A 3 8.97 -0.53 -12.98
N SER A 4 8.70 -1.40 -12.01
CA SER A 4 7.36 -1.84 -11.65
C SER A 4 7.05 -1.40 -10.24
N TRP A 5 5.85 -0.88 -10.04
CA TRP A 5 5.36 -0.53 -8.72
C TRP A 5 5.28 -1.76 -7.82
N PRO A 6 5.70 -1.67 -6.53
CA PRO A 6 5.65 -2.79 -5.62
C PRO A 6 4.24 -3.32 -5.41
N GLU A 7 4.07 -4.63 -5.43
CA GLU A 7 2.80 -5.31 -5.18
C GLU A 7 2.87 -6.04 -3.84
N PHE A 8 1.84 -5.90 -3.01
CA PHE A 8 1.75 -6.54 -1.70
C PHE A 8 0.65 -7.61 -1.73
N ALA A 9 0.88 -8.65 -2.54
CA ALA A 9 -0.09 -9.71 -2.79
C ALA A 9 -0.24 -10.73 -1.65
N ARG A 10 0.66 -10.68 -0.65
CA ARG A 10 0.58 -11.53 0.56
C ARG A 10 -0.07 -10.75 1.68
N ASN A 11 -0.83 -11.45 2.52
CA ASN A 11 -1.47 -10.86 3.69
C ASN A 11 -0.40 -10.34 4.67
N GLU A 12 -0.38 -9.01 4.81
CA GLU A 12 0.43 -8.27 5.78
C GLU A 12 -0.42 -8.00 7.03
N THR A 13 0.09 -8.31 8.21
CA THR A 13 -0.69 -8.20 9.46
C THR A 13 -0.90 -6.75 9.86
N ILE A 14 -2.15 -6.39 10.21
CA ILE A 14 -2.47 -5.12 10.88
C ILE A 14 -2.46 -5.33 12.40
N ASN A 15 -3.34 -6.19 12.90
CA ASN A 15 -3.45 -6.58 14.31
C ASN A 15 -4.23 -7.88 14.47
N GLY A 16 -3.80 -8.77 15.38
CA GLY A 16 -4.49 -10.04 15.62
C GLY A 16 -4.69 -10.86 14.34
N GLU A 17 -5.95 -11.16 14.00
CA GLU A 17 -6.34 -11.88 12.78
C GLU A 17 -6.50 -10.97 11.56
N ARG A 18 -6.41 -9.64 11.71
CA ARG A 18 -6.62 -8.71 10.62
C ARG A 18 -5.36 -8.52 9.80
N SER A 19 -5.53 -8.55 8.49
CA SER A 19 -4.45 -8.38 7.53
C SER A 19 -4.89 -7.58 6.31
N TRP A 20 -3.94 -7.17 5.48
CA TRP A 20 -4.19 -6.47 4.24
C TRP A 20 -3.34 -6.99 3.09
N THR A 21 -3.83 -6.79 1.88
CA THR A 21 -3.05 -6.89 0.64
C THR A 21 -3.21 -5.58 -0.12
N ALA A 22 -2.24 -5.19 -0.93
CA ALA A 22 -2.38 -4.04 -1.80
C ALA A 22 -1.89 -4.32 -3.21
N ALA A 23 -2.69 -3.91 -4.18
CA ALA A 23 -2.36 -3.95 -5.59
C ALA A 23 -2.20 -2.53 -6.15
N PHE A 24 -1.22 -2.34 -7.03
CA PHE A 24 -1.02 -1.05 -7.67
C PHE A 24 -2.19 -0.78 -8.63
N ASP A 25 -2.73 0.44 -8.55
CA ASP A 25 -3.86 0.88 -9.37
C ASP A 25 -3.41 1.90 -10.42
N SER A 26 -2.82 3.01 -9.98
CA SER A 26 -2.35 4.06 -10.90
C SER A 26 -1.30 4.97 -10.28
N TYR A 27 -0.59 5.72 -11.13
CA TYR A 27 0.34 6.76 -10.70
C TYR A 27 0.00 8.09 -11.39
N ASP A 28 -0.17 9.14 -10.60
CA ASP A 28 -0.29 10.52 -11.08
C ASP A 28 1.08 11.19 -11.01
N GLN A 29 1.73 11.29 -12.16
CA GLN A 29 3.06 11.90 -12.29
C GLN A 29 3.06 13.41 -12.00
N TYR A 30 1.94 14.10 -12.23
CA TYR A 30 1.88 15.54 -11.98
C TYR A 30 1.85 15.85 -10.49
N ARG A 31 1.21 14.97 -9.71
CA ARG A 31 1.08 15.11 -8.24
C ARG A 31 2.09 14.26 -7.46
N GLU A 32 2.83 13.40 -8.14
CA GLU A 32 3.72 12.40 -7.53
C GLU A 32 2.98 11.50 -6.53
N LEU A 33 1.76 11.09 -6.91
CA LEU A 33 0.89 10.25 -6.09
C LEU A 33 0.73 8.88 -6.71
N CYS A 34 1.00 7.83 -5.94
CA CYS A 34 0.66 6.46 -6.29
C CYS A 34 -0.60 6.02 -5.56
N TYR A 35 -1.43 5.27 -6.28
CA TYR A 35 -2.70 4.78 -5.82
C TYR A 35 -2.66 3.26 -5.73
N TYR A 36 -3.09 2.75 -4.58
CA TYR A 36 -3.16 1.33 -4.29
C TYR A 36 -4.58 0.93 -3.91
N LEU A 37 -5.01 -0.22 -4.42
CA LEU A 37 -6.23 -0.87 -3.96
C LEU A 37 -5.89 -1.78 -2.79
N VAL A 38 -6.27 -1.39 -1.59
CA VAL A 38 -5.99 -2.11 -0.35
C VAL A 38 -7.21 -2.92 0.06
N LYS A 39 -7.06 -4.24 0.11
CA LYS A 39 -8.09 -5.15 0.63
C LYS A 39 -7.75 -5.52 2.05
N ILE A 40 -8.76 -5.51 2.91
CA ILE A 40 -8.65 -5.81 4.34
C ILE A 40 -9.34 -7.14 4.60
N PHE A 41 -8.69 -7.98 5.39
CA PHE A 41 -9.14 -9.31 5.76
C PHE A 41 -9.23 -9.46 7.28
N ASP A 42 -10.17 -10.31 7.72
CA ASP A 42 -10.31 -10.81 9.08
C ASP A 42 -10.18 -12.34 8.99
N GLY A 43 -9.00 -12.87 9.32
CA GLY A 43 -8.57 -14.20 8.89
C GLY A 43 -8.50 -14.28 7.35
N ASP A 44 -9.13 -15.30 6.77
CA ASP A 44 -9.22 -15.48 5.31
C ASP A 44 -10.39 -14.70 4.68
N ARG A 45 -11.21 -14.01 5.48
CA ARG A 45 -12.43 -13.36 4.99
C ARG A 45 -12.15 -11.90 4.60
N PRO A 46 -12.45 -11.46 3.37
CA PRO A 46 -12.40 -10.04 3.03
C PRO A 46 -13.51 -9.28 3.76
N VAL A 47 -13.14 -8.22 4.47
CA VAL A 47 -14.05 -7.39 5.27
C VAL A 47 -14.16 -5.95 4.77
N GLY A 48 -13.26 -5.52 3.88
CA GLY A 48 -13.33 -4.18 3.31
C GLY A 48 -12.27 -3.92 2.24
N GLU A 49 -12.43 -2.79 1.59
CA GLU A 49 -11.50 -2.27 0.59
C GLU A 49 -11.39 -0.75 0.76
N VAL A 50 -10.19 -0.21 0.56
CA VAL A 50 -9.89 1.21 0.60
C VAL A 50 -8.83 1.54 -0.45
N ARG A 51 -8.95 2.70 -1.10
CA ARG A 51 -7.89 3.21 -1.97
C ARG A 51 -6.88 3.98 -1.12
N ALA A 52 -5.63 3.54 -1.11
CA ALA A 52 -4.54 4.29 -0.49
C ALA A 52 -3.96 5.27 -1.52
N GLU A 53 -3.86 6.52 -1.12
CA GLU A 53 -3.13 7.58 -1.83
C GLU A 53 -1.81 7.79 -1.09
N VAL A 54 -0.68 7.56 -1.78
CA VAL A 54 0.65 7.65 -1.19
C VAL A 54 1.53 8.55 -2.05
N GLY A 55 2.01 9.64 -1.47
CA GLY A 55 3.00 10.51 -2.13
C GLY A 55 4.38 9.86 -2.18
N THR A 56 5.09 10.03 -3.29
CA THR A 56 6.43 9.46 -3.54
C THR A 56 7.59 10.41 -3.23
N GLU A 57 7.29 11.61 -2.73
CA GLU A 57 8.25 12.67 -2.39
C GLU A 57 9.40 12.22 -1.46
N PHE A 58 9.20 11.15 -0.69
CA PHE A 58 10.18 10.62 0.25
C PHE A 58 11.35 9.89 -0.41
N ALA A 59 11.22 9.46 -1.67
CA ALA A 59 12.25 8.66 -2.35
C ALA A 59 13.13 9.44 -3.31
N GLY A 60 12.85 10.73 -3.52
CA GLY A 60 13.54 11.54 -4.52
C GLY A 60 13.43 10.89 -5.90
N ASP A 61 14.56 10.78 -6.59
CA ASP A 61 14.62 10.31 -7.98
C ASP A 61 14.77 8.77 -8.14
N ASP A 62 14.93 8.01 -7.04
CA ASP A 62 15.17 6.56 -7.11
C ASP A 62 14.13 5.73 -6.35
N TRP A 63 13.17 5.21 -7.10
CA TRP A 63 12.09 4.36 -6.58
C TRP A 63 12.42 2.87 -6.64
N THR A 64 13.63 2.49 -7.08
CA THR A 64 14.03 1.08 -7.20
C THR A 64 14.61 0.51 -5.92
N THR A 65 14.72 1.34 -4.88
CA THR A 65 15.40 0.97 -3.64
C THR A 65 14.50 0.12 -2.73
N PRO A 66 15.06 -0.83 -1.96
CA PRO A 66 14.31 -1.54 -0.91
C PRO A 66 13.73 -0.61 0.16
N ALA A 67 14.37 0.56 0.37
CA ALA A 67 13.87 1.59 1.27
C ALA A 67 12.55 2.19 0.76
N PHE A 68 12.43 2.39 -0.56
CA PHE A 68 11.19 2.83 -1.19
C PHE A 68 10.04 1.87 -0.94
N GLU A 69 10.25 0.57 -1.21
CA GLU A 69 9.24 -0.46 -0.97
C GLU A 69 8.84 -0.50 0.52
N SER A 70 9.81 -0.39 1.43
CA SER A 70 9.57 -0.47 2.88
C SER A 70 8.71 0.70 3.37
N GLU A 71 9.02 1.91 2.95
CA GLU A 71 8.24 3.11 3.30
C GLU A 71 6.84 3.07 2.67
N LEU A 72 6.74 2.64 1.41
CA LEU A 72 5.45 2.47 0.74
C LEU A 72 4.55 1.47 1.48
N ARG A 73 5.12 0.33 1.90
CA ARG A 73 4.45 -0.68 2.72
C ARG A 73 3.93 -0.09 4.03
N GLU A 74 4.74 0.71 4.71
CA GLU A 74 4.35 1.34 5.98
C GLU A 74 3.20 2.33 5.79
N ARG A 75 3.26 3.20 4.78
CA ARG A 75 2.19 4.17 4.49
C ARG A 75 0.87 3.48 4.13
N ILE A 76 0.93 2.42 3.33
CA ILE A 76 -0.26 1.62 3.02
C ILE A 76 -0.82 0.93 4.26
N ALA A 77 0.05 0.39 5.13
CA ALA A 77 -0.37 -0.23 6.39
C ALA A 77 -1.09 0.78 7.31
N GLN A 78 -0.64 2.04 7.35
CA GLN A 78 -1.30 3.11 8.11
C GLN A 78 -2.71 3.40 7.57
N VAL A 79 -2.89 3.45 6.25
CA VAL A 79 -4.22 3.61 5.63
C VAL A 79 -5.13 2.42 5.94
N ALA A 80 -4.60 1.20 5.85
CA ALA A 80 -5.33 -0.02 6.17
C ALA A 80 -5.79 -0.04 7.64
N ALA A 81 -4.91 0.37 8.57
CA ALA A 81 -5.21 0.46 9.99
C ALA A 81 -6.30 1.52 10.28
N ALA A 82 -6.19 2.72 9.69
CA ALA A 82 -7.18 3.78 9.88
C ALA A 82 -8.58 3.39 9.40
N ARG A 83 -8.69 2.53 8.37
CA ARG A 83 -9.98 2.03 7.90
C ARG A 83 -10.70 1.14 8.91
N LEU A 84 -9.98 0.51 9.84
CA LEU A 84 -10.55 -0.34 10.89
C LEU A 84 -11.17 0.45 12.05
N GLU A 85 -10.84 1.74 12.18
CA GLU A 85 -11.34 2.62 13.24
C GLU A 85 -12.67 3.31 12.86
N LEU A 86 -13.15 3.11 11.62
CA LEU A 86 -14.37 3.68 11.04
C LEU A 86 -15.49 2.65 10.87
#